data_AF-A0A1F2JKG4-F1
#
_entry.id   AF-A0A1F2JKG4-F1
#
_cell.length_a   1.000
_cell.length_b   1.000
_cell.length_c   1.000
_cell.angle_alpha   90.00
_cell.angle_beta   90.00
_cell.angle_gamma   90.00
#
_symmetry.space_group_name_H-M   'P 1'
#
loop_
_entity.id
_entity.type
_entity.pdbx_description
1 polymer ?
#
loop_
_entity_poly.entity_id
_entity_poly.type
_entity_poly.pdbx_seq_one_letter_code
_entity_poly.pdbx_strand_id
1 'polypeptide(L)'
;MEKLIVKNFGPLVHVDIEIKDINIYIGITSSGKSTIAKLISIFKSGINRIELFEKALSNYNIDFNIGSDTLIRYEVGELFTEIKGNGFETNRLKKQQIHALNPIYIPAERVFFATLSQSIFSLMSSDVALPKWLIDFGAKFENARTNIKEMAIDFLGAKYRWQDGTDYIEVRNDTTIKLSQASSGIQSIVPLLLVVQHNSEPSKKEDDIFVIEEPELNLYPSSQKDLVEFIMERINISQDKLIITTHSPYLLTTIDNLIQAGNIVNERPELQDEVKKLVPESLWLDFDSVSCYFFSDGSSCSTLDPELRSIGPSNIDDVSAELSNTFENLLTLRYS
;
A
#
# COMPACT_ATOMS: atom_id res chain seq x y z
N MET A 1 13.48 13.98 9.28
CA MET A 1 12.07 13.72 9.62
C MET A 1 11.21 14.24 8.49
N GLU A 2 10.30 13.40 7.99
CA GLU A 2 9.34 13.73 6.95
C GLU A 2 7.93 13.55 7.53
N LYS A 3 7.02 14.47 7.23
CA LYS A 3 5.75 14.58 7.94
C LYS A 3 4.62 15.07 7.05
N LEU A 4 3.40 14.59 7.30
CA LEU A 4 2.17 15.13 6.71
C LEU A 4 1.18 15.48 7.81
N ILE A 5 0.68 16.71 7.79
CA ILE A 5 -0.35 17.23 8.69
C ILE A 5 -1.55 17.64 7.85
N VAL A 6 -2.74 17.15 8.20
CA VAL A 6 -3.99 17.45 7.51
C VAL A 6 -5.07 17.84 8.50
N LYS A 7 -5.78 18.94 8.26
CA LYS A 7 -6.95 19.37 9.02
C LYS A 7 -8.09 19.73 8.09
N ASN A 8 -9.30 19.26 8.42
CA ASN A 8 -10.55 19.57 7.73
C ASN A 8 -10.46 19.41 6.20
N PHE A 9 -10.17 18.18 5.75
CA PHE A 9 -10.06 17.85 4.32
C PHE A 9 -10.75 16.51 4.01
N GLY A 10 -11.93 16.57 3.41
CA GLY A 10 -12.74 15.38 3.12
C GLY A 10 -13.07 14.60 4.42
N PRO A 11 -12.73 13.29 4.50
CA PRO A 11 -12.97 12.50 5.72
C PRO A 11 -11.99 12.84 6.86
N LEU A 12 -10.98 13.67 6.63
CA LEU A 12 -9.91 13.95 7.59
C LEU A 12 -10.26 15.17 8.44
N VAL A 13 -10.37 14.97 9.75
CA VAL A 13 -10.58 16.02 10.77
C VAL A 13 -9.22 16.55 11.22
N HIS A 14 -8.36 15.66 11.73
CA HIS A 14 -7.01 16.02 12.19
C HIS A 14 -6.06 14.83 12.13
N VAL A 15 -5.14 14.85 11.17
CA VAL A 15 -4.09 13.84 10.99
C VAL A 15 -2.74 14.50 11.11
N ASP A 16 -1.84 13.84 11.83
CA ASP A 16 -0.46 14.24 12.05
C ASP A 16 0.37 12.95 12.04
N ILE A 17 1.06 12.70 10.92
CA ILE A 17 1.80 11.45 10.69
C ILE A 17 3.24 11.71 10.25
N GLU A 18 4.15 10.89 10.76
CA GLU A 18 5.51 10.76 10.25
C GLU A 18 5.53 9.78 9.07
N ILE A 19 6.32 10.12 8.04
CA ILE A 19 6.51 9.28 6.86
C ILE A 19 7.94 8.73 6.90
N LYS A 20 8.06 7.41 6.91
CA LYS A 20 9.32 6.66 6.89
C LYS A 20 9.46 5.88 5.58
N ASP A 21 10.35 4.90 5.52
CA ASP A 21 10.56 4.11 4.30
C ASP A 21 9.43 3.11 4.11
N ILE A 22 8.93 2.51 5.19
CA ILE A 22 7.77 1.63 5.18
C ILE A 22 6.67 2.24 6.04
N ASN A 23 5.50 2.46 5.45
CA ASN A 23 4.37 3.12 6.10
C ASN A 23 3.12 2.26 6.00
N ILE A 24 2.50 1.98 7.14
CA ILE A 24 1.35 1.08 7.22
C ILE A 24 0.18 1.82 7.83
N TYR A 25 -0.91 1.94 7.08
CA TYR A 25 -2.12 2.63 7.49
C TYR A 25 -3.25 1.63 7.69
N ILE A 26 -3.73 1.56 8.92
CA ILE A 26 -4.78 0.64 9.34
C ILE A 26 -5.99 1.39 9.87
N GLY A 27 -7.10 0.69 10.11
CA GLY A 27 -8.31 1.27 10.71
C GLY A 27 -9.53 1.14 9.82
N ILE A 28 -10.67 1.71 10.23
CA ILE A 28 -12.00 1.40 9.67
C ILE A 28 -12.16 1.90 8.21
N THR A 29 -13.07 1.31 7.44
CA THR A 29 -13.36 1.75 6.08
C THR A 29 -13.83 3.21 6.11
N SER A 30 -13.48 3.98 5.09
CA SER A 30 -13.84 5.41 5.00
C SER A 30 -13.22 6.33 6.07
N SER A 31 -12.20 5.87 6.82
CA SER A 31 -11.50 6.71 7.81
C SER A 31 -10.45 7.66 7.21
N GLY A 32 -10.21 7.62 5.90
CA GLY A 32 -9.31 8.52 5.19
C GLY A 32 -7.91 7.97 4.85
N LYS A 33 -7.66 6.67 5.08
CA LYS A 33 -6.38 5.99 4.74
C LYS A 33 -5.95 6.22 3.29
N SER A 34 -6.84 5.95 2.33
CA SER A 34 -6.59 6.17 0.90
C SER A 34 -6.37 7.65 0.58
N THR A 35 -7.09 8.56 1.25
CA THR A 35 -6.88 10.01 1.08
C THR A 35 -5.46 10.42 1.49
N ILE A 36 -4.98 9.92 2.63
CA ILE A 36 -3.61 10.19 3.09
C ILE A 36 -2.57 9.60 2.15
N ALA A 37 -2.72 8.33 1.74
CA ALA A 37 -1.81 7.67 0.81
C ALA A 37 -1.71 8.42 -0.54
N LYS A 38 -2.86 8.90 -1.05
CA LYS A 38 -2.93 9.74 -2.25
C LYS A 38 -2.29 11.11 -2.04
N LEU A 39 -2.53 11.79 -0.92
CA LEU A 39 -1.89 13.08 -0.61
C LEU A 39 -0.36 12.95 -0.56
N ILE A 40 0.17 11.88 0.05
CA ILE A 40 1.62 11.63 0.07
C ILE A 40 2.14 11.44 -1.35
N SER A 41 1.45 10.63 -2.17
CA SER A 41 1.80 10.44 -3.59
C SER A 41 1.85 11.77 -4.35
N ILE A 42 0.85 12.63 -4.14
CA ILE A 42 0.78 13.97 -4.74
C ILE A 42 2.01 14.78 -4.33
N PHE A 43 2.32 14.89 -3.04
CA PHE A 43 3.46 15.68 -2.59
C PHE A 43 4.81 15.13 -3.06
N LYS A 44 4.95 13.80 -3.13
CA LYS A 44 6.14 13.12 -3.64
C LYS A 44 6.39 13.38 -5.12
N SER A 45 5.33 13.63 -5.91
CA SER A 45 5.43 14.02 -7.32
C SER A 45 5.97 15.44 -7.56
N GLY A 46 6.20 16.24 -6.51
CA GLY A 46 6.88 17.54 -6.63
C GLY A 46 5.96 18.75 -6.88
N ILE A 47 4.84 18.84 -6.16
CA ILE A 47 3.94 20.00 -6.22
C ILE A 47 4.64 21.29 -5.77
N ASN A 48 4.51 22.36 -6.56
CA ASN A 48 5.13 23.67 -6.31
C ASN A 48 4.18 24.88 -6.47
N ARG A 49 2.89 24.65 -6.77
CA ARG A 49 1.84 25.67 -6.87
C ARG A 49 0.45 25.04 -6.71
N ILE A 50 -0.54 25.84 -6.35
CA ILE A 50 -1.89 25.37 -6.03
C ILE A 50 -2.58 24.71 -7.23
N GLU A 51 -2.41 25.20 -8.45
CA GLU A 51 -3.09 24.65 -9.62
C GLU A 51 -2.58 23.24 -9.96
N LEU A 52 -1.30 22.96 -9.68
CA LEU A 52 -0.76 21.60 -9.81
C LEU A 52 -1.31 20.68 -8.72
N PHE A 53 -1.49 21.20 -7.50
CA PHE A 53 -2.09 20.45 -6.39
C PHE A 53 -3.54 20.06 -6.72
N GLU A 54 -4.38 21.02 -7.12
CA GLU A 54 -5.78 20.79 -7.49
C GLU A 54 -5.90 19.82 -8.67
N LYS A 55 -5.05 19.98 -9.69
CA LYS A 55 -4.99 19.03 -10.81
C LYS A 55 -4.60 17.63 -10.35
N ALA A 56 -3.65 17.52 -9.42
CA ALA A 56 -3.24 16.23 -8.87
C ALA A 56 -4.34 15.59 -8.03
N LEU A 57 -5.10 16.36 -7.24
CA LEU A 57 -6.28 15.86 -6.52
C LEU A 57 -7.30 15.25 -7.50
N SER A 58 -7.64 15.99 -8.57
CA SER A 58 -8.55 15.50 -9.61
C SER A 58 -8.04 14.21 -10.27
N ASN A 59 -6.74 14.11 -10.53
CA ASN A 59 -6.12 12.90 -11.08
C ASN A 59 -6.28 11.67 -10.17
N TYR A 60 -6.30 11.88 -8.85
CA TYR A 60 -6.54 10.84 -7.83
C TYR A 60 -8.02 10.64 -7.48
N ASN A 61 -8.92 11.27 -8.24
CA ASN A 61 -10.37 11.31 -8.02
C ASN A 61 -10.73 11.85 -6.62
N ILE A 62 -10.05 12.92 -6.21
CA ILE A 62 -10.36 13.68 -5.00
C ILE A 62 -10.95 15.03 -5.44
N ASP A 63 -12.22 15.24 -5.11
CA ASP A 63 -13.01 16.43 -5.44
C ASP A 63 -13.47 17.20 -4.18
N PHE A 64 -12.81 16.95 -3.04
CA PHE A 64 -13.12 17.59 -1.77
C PHE A 64 -12.91 19.11 -1.85
N ASN A 65 -13.81 19.85 -1.20
CA ASN A 65 -13.67 21.28 -1.08
C ASN A 65 -12.50 21.64 -0.16
N ILE A 66 -11.67 22.61 -0.58
CA ILE A 66 -10.61 23.19 0.24
C ILE A 66 -11.21 24.43 0.92
N GLY A 67 -11.73 24.23 2.14
CA GLY A 67 -12.36 25.27 2.95
C GLY A 67 -11.35 26.26 3.52
N SER A 68 -11.81 27.40 4.03
CA SER A 68 -10.94 28.40 4.69
C SER A 68 -10.27 27.87 5.96
N ASP A 69 -10.80 26.80 6.54
CA ASP A 69 -10.31 26.07 7.70
C ASP A 69 -9.49 24.82 7.33
N THR A 70 -9.39 24.47 6.05
CA THR A 70 -8.54 23.37 5.58
C THR A 70 -7.07 23.74 5.73
N LEU A 71 -6.27 22.81 6.28
CA LEU A 71 -4.82 22.88 6.34
C LEU A 71 -4.23 21.57 5.83
N ILE A 72 -3.31 21.64 4.86
CA ILE A 72 -2.53 20.48 4.42
C ILE A 72 -1.07 20.92 4.38
N ARG A 73 -0.24 20.36 5.25
CA ARG A 73 1.17 20.72 5.39
C ARG A 73 2.05 19.50 5.29
N TYR A 74 2.94 19.50 4.32
CA TYR A 74 3.91 18.42 4.07
C TYR A 74 5.33 18.93 4.29
N GLU A 75 6.07 18.27 5.17
CA GLU A 75 7.39 18.69 5.65
C GLU A 75 8.46 17.64 5.37
N VAL A 76 9.66 18.08 4.98
CA VAL A 76 10.85 17.25 4.78
C VAL A 76 12.04 18.01 5.37
N GLY A 77 12.48 17.63 6.58
CA GLY A 77 13.48 18.39 7.32
C GLY A 77 12.98 19.81 7.60
N GLU A 78 13.72 20.83 7.17
CA GLU A 78 13.33 22.25 7.30
C GLU A 78 12.42 22.75 6.15
N LEU A 79 12.19 21.93 5.13
CA LEU A 79 11.40 22.29 3.96
C LEU A 79 9.92 21.95 4.18
N PHE A 80 9.02 22.83 3.72
CA PHE A 80 7.59 22.59 3.78
C PHE A 80 6.85 23.07 2.52
N THR A 81 5.70 22.46 2.28
CA THR A 81 4.65 22.96 1.40
C THR A 81 3.35 22.94 2.19
N GLU A 82 2.67 24.07 2.25
CA GLU A 82 1.43 24.27 2.98
C GLU A 82 0.32 24.79 2.05
N ILE A 83 -0.84 24.16 2.15
CA ILE A 83 -2.11 24.61 1.58
C ILE A 83 -3.02 25.02 2.74
N LYS A 84 -3.51 26.26 2.72
CA LYS A 84 -4.43 26.79 3.74
C LYS A 84 -5.54 27.58 3.08
N GLY A 85 -6.74 27.00 2.99
CA GLY A 85 -7.78 27.50 2.10
C GLY A 85 -7.24 27.67 0.68
N ASN A 86 -7.40 28.86 0.09
CA ASN A 86 -6.87 29.18 -1.23
C ASN A 86 -5.39 29.59 -1.24
N GLY A 87 -4.72 29.58 -0.07
CA GLY A 87 -3.32 29.91 0.08
C GLY A 87 -2.40 28.73 -0.24
N PHE A 88 -1.27 29.01 -0.88
CA PHE A 88 -0.19 28.06 -1.10
C PHE A 88 1.13 28.71 -0.66
N GLU A 89 1.81 28.10 0.30
CA GLU A 89 3.10 28.56 0.80
C GLU A 89 4.13 27.44 0.72
N THR A 90 5.34 27.75 0.26
CA THR A 90 6.45 26.80 0.30
C THR A 90 7.78 27.53 0.41
N ASN A 91 8.67 27.02 1.24
CA ASN A 91 10.07 27.47 1.32
C ASN A 91 11.00 26.61 0.45
N ARG A 92 10.45 25.74 -0.41
CA ARG A 92 11.22 24.91 -1.34
C ARG A 92 11.78 25.76 -2.47
N LEU A 93 13.11 25.86 -2.56
CA LEU A 93 13.76 26.54 -3.69
C LEU A 93 13.60 25.69 -4.97
N LYS A 94 13.43 26.32 -6.13
CA LYS A 94 13.34 25.63 -7.44
C LYS A 94 14.50 24.66 -7.74
N LYS A 95 15.66 24.81 -7.07
CA LYS A 95 16.86 23.96 -7.19
C LYS A 95 17.02 22.92 -6.06
N GLN A 96 16.27 23.04 -4.97
CA GLN A 96 16.21 22.01 -3.93
C GLN A 96 15.16 20.99 -4.38
N GLN A 97 15.55 20.14 -5.33
CA GLN A 97 14.77 18.94 -5.60
C GLN A 97 14.90 18.07 -4.36
N ILE A 98 13.83 17.98 -3.57
CA ILE A 98 13.54 16.71 -2.89
C ILE A 98 13.62 15.67 -3.99
N HIS A 99 14.36 14.58 -3.79
CA HIS A 99 14.34 13.43 -4.71
C HIS A 99 12.87 13.11 -4.98
N ALA A 100 12.37 13.51 -6.15
CA ALA A 100 10.99 13.35 -6.51
C ALA A 100 10.82 11.85 -6.72
N LEU A 101 10.06 11.20 -5.84
CA LEU A 101 9.79 9.80 -5.99
C LEU A 101 8.70 9.65 -7.04
N ASN A 102 8.84 8.66 -7.91
CA ASN A 102 7.77 8.30 -8.83
C ASN A 102 6.74 7.42 -8.08
N PRO A 103 5.51 7.91 -7.81
CA PRO A 103 4.53 7.12 -7.07
C PRO A 103 3.98 6.00 -7.95
N ILE A 104 4.05 4.77 -7.44
CA ILE A 104 3.46 3.59 -8.07
C ILE A 104 2.22 3.21 -7.27
N TYR A 105 1.08 3.75 -7.71
CA TYR A 105 -0.21 3.51 -7.06
C TYR A 105 -0.85 2.21 -7.57
N ILE A 106 -1.06 1.26 -6.66
CA ILE A 106 -1.73 -0.03 -6.88
C ILE A 106 -3.07 -0.01 -6.14
N PRO A 107 -4.19 0.11 -6.85
CA PRO A 107 -5.51 0.28 -6.24
C PRO A 107 -6.11 -1.02 -5.69
N ALA A 108 -7.10 -0.89 -4.81
CA ALA A 108 -7.95 -2.00 -4.36
C ALA A 108 -8.74 -2.61 -5.54
N GLU A 109 -9.13 -1.78 -6.51
CA GLU A 109 -9.90 -2.15 -7.71
C GLU A 109 -9.06 -2.86 -8.79
N ARG A 110 -7.79 -3.20 -8.52
CA ARG A 110 -6.87 -3.86 -9.47
C ARG A 110 -7.42 -5.13 -10.15
N VAL A 111 -8.37 -5.82 -9.51
CA VAL A 111 -9.10 -6.97 -10.10
C VAL A 111 -9.81 -6.61 -11.42
N PHE A 112 -10.15 -5.34 -11.61
CA PHE A 112 -10.70 -4.78 -12.84
C PHE A 112 -9.84 -5.13 -14.08
N PHE A 113 -8.51 -5.09 -13.94
CA PHE A 113 -7.61 -5.35 -15.07
C PHE A 113 -7.55 -6.82 -15.45
N ALA A 114 -7.61 -7.72 -14.46
CA ALA A 114 -7.66 -9.16 -14.72
C ALA A 114 -8.96 -9.58 -15.45
N THR A 115 -10.06 -8.89 -15.18
CA THR A 115 -11.39 -9.23 -15.72
C THR A 115 -11.66 -8.58 -17.09
N LEU A 116 -11.16 -7.37 -17.33
CA LEU A 116 -11.47 -6.58 -18.52
C LEU A 116 -10.26 -6.33 -19.44
N SER A 117 -9.10 -6.96 -19.22
CA SER A 117 -7.89 -6.67 -19.98
C SER A 117 -8.05 -6.75 -21.50
N GLN A 118 -8.90 -7.64 -22.01
CA GLN A 118 -9.15 -7.80 -23.45
C GLN A 118 -10.07 -6.72 -24.03
N SER A 119 -10.89 -6.07 -23.19
CA SER A 119 -11.90 -5.08 -23.60
C SER A 119 -11.54 -3.66 -23.18
N ILE A 120 -10.43 -3.46 -22.47
CA ILE A 120 -10.06 -2.16 -21.89
C ILE A 120 -9.84 -1.09 -22.97
N PHE A 121 -9.28 -1.46 -24.13
CA PHE A 121 -9.13 -0.55 -25.27
C PHE A 121 -10.47 -0.15 -25.88
N SER A 122 -11.45 -1.05 -25.88
CA SER A 122 -12.81 -0.72 -26.32
C SER A 122 -13.46 0.30 -25.38
N LEU A 123 -13.27 0.13 -24.06
CA LEU A 123 -13.78 1.06 -23.05
C LEU A 123 -13.15 2.46 -23.17
N MET A 124 -11.83 2.52 -23.37
CA MET A 124 -11.13 3.79 -23.59
C MET A 124 -11.57 4.49 -24.88
N SER A 125 -11.86 3.73 -25.95
CA SER A 125 -12.33 4.29 -27.23
C SER A 125 -13.77 4.81 -27.21
N SER A 126 -14.54 4.47 -26.16
CA SER A 126 -15.95 4.85 -26.00
C SER A 126 -16.17 6.12 -25.15
N ASP A 127 -15.15 6.98 -25.00
CA ASP A 127 -15.17 8.20 -24.16
C ASP A 127 -15.62 7.95 -22.70
N VAL A 128 -15.42 6.72 -22.20
CA VAL A 128 -15.68 6.40 -20.79
C VAL A 128 -14.61 7.08 -19.94
N ALA A 129 -15.01 8.04 -19.11
CA ALA A 129 -14.12 8.73 -18.20
C ALA A 129 -13.64 7.78 -17.09
N LEU A 130 -12.45 7.19 -17.25
CA LEU A 130 -11.76 6.47 -16.19
C LEU A 130 -10.88 7.44 -15.37
N PRO A 131 -10.79 7.27 -14.04
CA PRO A 131 -9.87 8.05 -13.23
C PRO A 131 -8.42 7.91 -13.70
N LYS A 132 -7.64 8.99 -13.66
CA LYS A 132 -6.25 8.98 -14.16
C LYS A 132 -5.38 7.95 -13.43
N TRP A 133 -5.49 7.83 -12.11
CA TRP A 133 -4.76 6.83 -11.33
C TRP A 133 -5.02 5.39 -11.80
N LEU A 134 -6.24 5.09 -12.27
CA LEU A 134 -6.61 3.77 -12.79
C LEU A 134 -5.94 3.54 -14.15
N ILE A 135 -5.96 4.55 -15.03
CA ILE A 135 -5.27 4.52 -16.32
C ILE A 135 -3.76 4.32 -16.13
N ASP A 136 -3.16 5.06 -15.20
CA ASP A 136 -1.72 5.01 -14.92
C ASP A 136 -1.31 3.62 -14.38
N PHE A 137 -2.10 3.02 -13.49
CA PHE A 137 -1.87 1.62 -13.06
C PHE A 137 -2.05 0.63 -14.22
N GLY A 138 -3.07 0.80 -15.05
CA GLY A 138 -3.29 -0.04 -16.23
C GLY A 138 -2.13 -0.02 -17.21
N ALA A 139 -1.53 1.15 -17.44
CA ALA A 139 -0.34 1.29 -18.28
C ALA A 139 0.88 0.57 -17.67
N LYS A 140 1.05 0.63 -16.34
CA LYS A 140 2.11 -0.12 -15.63
C LYS A 140 1.89 -1.62 -15.70
N PHE A 141 0.65 -2.09 -15.56
CA PHE A 141 0.29 -3.50 -15.69
C PHE A 141 0.55 -4.01 -17.12
N GLU A 142 0.17 -3.23 -18.15
CA GLU A 142 0.47 -3.55 -19.56
C GLU A 142 1.98 -3.70 -19.79
N ASN A 143 2.77 -2.76 -19.27
CA ASN A 143 4.22 -2.79 -19.38
C ASN A 143 4.79 -4.04 -18.65
N ALA A 144 4.32 -4.31 -17.44
CA ALA A 144 4.77 -5.47 -16.67
C ALA A 144 4.45 -6.80 -17.37
N ARG A 145 3.21 -7.03 -17.82
CA ARG A 145 2.82 -8.30 -18.49
C ARG A 145 3.50 -8.51 -19.83
N THR A 146 3.82 -7.43 -20.56
CA THR A 146 4.52 -7.54 -21.83
C THR A 146 6.00 -7.89 -21.67
N ASN A 147 6.63 -7.55 -20.53
CA ASN A 147 8.01 -7.90 -20.21
C ASN A 147 8.15 -9.21 -19.41
N ILE A 148 7.23 -9.50 -18.49
CA ILE A 148 7.22 -10.73 -17.68
C ILE A 148 6.34 -11.76 -18.38
N LYS A 149 6.96 -12.61 -19.23
CA LYS A 149 6.21 -13.64 -19.98
C LYS A 149 5.69 -14.77 -19.12
N GLU A 150 6.41 -15.13 -18.07
CA GLU A 150 6.01 -16.17 -17.13
C GLU A 150 6.43 -15.79 -15.72
N MET A 151 5.63 -16.17 -14.72
CA MET A 151 5.95 -15.97 -13.30
C MET A 151 5.35 -17.11 -12.48
N ALA A 152 6.15 -17.74 -11.62
CA ALA A 152 5.66 -18.70 -10.64
C ALA A 152 5.02 -17.95 -9.46
N ILE A 153 3.89 -18.46 -8.97
CA ILE A 153 3.15 -17.94 -7.82
C ILE A 153 2.99 -19.10 -6.84
N ASP A 154 4.11 -19.49 -6.22
CA ASP A 154 4.24 -20.74 -5.48
C ASP A 154 3.26 -20.84 -4.30
N PHE A 155 3.02 -19.72 -3.61
CA PHE A 155 2.09 -19.65 -2.48
C PHE A 155 0.60 -19.84 -2.88
N LEU A 156 0.27 -19.73 -4.16
CA LEU A 156 -1.04 -20.09 -4.71
C LEU A 156 -1.00 -21.39 -5.53
N GLY A 157 0.17 -22.02 -5.67
CA GLY A 157 0.38 -23.18 -6.52
C GLY A 157 -0.05 -22.92 -7.96
N ALA A 158 0.24 -21.73 -8.47
CA ALA A 158 -0.15 -21.27 -9.78
C ALA A 158 1.06 -20.74 -10.57
N LYS A 159 0.98 -20.78 -11.89
CA LYS A 159 1.96 -20.15 -12.78
C LYS A 159 1.24 -19.21 -13.74
N TYR A 160 1.68 -17.96 -13.78
CA TYR A 160 1.23 -16.97 -14.74
C TYR A 160 1.98 -17.11 -16.06
N ARG A 161 1.26 -16.93 -17.18
CA ARG A 161 1.82 -16.83 -18.54
C ARG A 161 1.12 -15.74 -19.35
N TRP A 162 1.89 -14.85 -19.95
CA TRP A 162 1.42 -13.92 -20.97
C TRP A 162 1.71 -14.47 -22.37
N GLN A 163 0.66 -14.74 -23.14
CA GLN A 163 0.80 -15.30 -24.49
C GLN A 163 -0.27 -14.71 -25.43
N ASP A 164 0.15 -14.29 -26.62
CA ASP A 164 -0.73 -13.85 -27.72
C ASP A 164 -1.79 -12.81 -27.29
N GLY A 165 -1.39 -11.85 -26.46
CA GLY A 165 -2.29 -10.78 -25.98
C GLY A 165 -3.26 -11.22 -24.88
N THR A 166 -3.06 -12.40 -24.28
CA THR A 166 -3.92 -12.98 -23.26
C THR A 166 -3.14 -13.41 -22.03
N ASP A 167 -3.70 -13.09 -20.86
CA ASP A 167 -3.22 -13.54 -19.55
C ASP A 167 -3.76 -14.93 -19.23
N TYR A 168 -2.87 -15.88 -18.95
CA TYR A 168 -3.19 -17.25 -18.58
C TYR A 168 -2.66 -17.60 -17.20
N ILE A 169 -3.36 -18.52 -16.54
CA ILE A 169 -2.98 -19.12 -15.27
C ILE A 169 -3.01 -20.64 -15.42
N GLU A 170 -1.89 -21.26 -15.09
CA GLU A 170 -1.75 -22.69 -14.95
C GLU A 170 -1.94 -23.05 -13.47
N VAL A 171 -2.98 -23.81 -13.15
CA VAL A 171 -3.29 -24.25 -11.79
C VAL A 171 -2.88 -25.72 -11.58
N ARG A 172 -2.81 -26.16 -10.32
CA ARG A 172 -2.53 -27.56 -9.95
C ARG A 172 -3.35 -28.53 -10.83
N ASN A 173 -2.68 -29.48 -11.49
CA ASN A 173 -3.15 -30.40 -12.54
C ASN A 173 -2.98 -29.93 -14.00
N ASP A 174 -2.00 -29.06 -14.27
CA ASP A 174 -1.63 -28.57 -15.62
C ASP A 174 -2.81 -27.94 -16.40
N THR A 175 -3.85 -27.53 -15.69
CA THR A 175 -5.03 -26.91 -16.29
C THR A 175 -4.73 -25.45 -16.53
N THR A 176 -4.75 -25.04 -17.80
CA THR A 176 -4.55 -23.65 -18.20
C THR A 176 -5.90 -22.98 -18.40
N ILE A 177 -6.15 -21.91 -17.65
CA ILE A 177 -7.34 -21.06 -17.77
C ILE A 177 -6.93 -19.61 -18.07
N LYS A 178 -7.84 -18.79 -18.59
CA LYS A 178 -7.59 -17.35 -18.67
C LYS A 178 -7.57 -16.75 -17.27
N LEU A 179 -6.76 -15.71 -17.05
CA LEU A 179 -6.77 -14.96 -15.79
C LEU A 179 -8.17 -14.45 -15.42
N SER A 180 -8.94 -13.97 -16.41
CA SER A 180 -10.34 -13.54 -16.24
C SER A 180 -11.31 -14.66 -15.81
N GLN A 181 -10.88 -15.92 -15.86
CA GLN A 181 -11.64 -17.09 -15.42
C GLN A 181 -11.09 -17.69 -14.10
N ALA A 182 -9.97 -17.17 -13.59
CA ALA A 182 -9.40 -17.60 -12.32
C ALA A 182 -10.22 -17.11 -11.11
N SER A 183 -9.88 -17.58 -9.90
CA SER A 183 -10.50 -17.09 -8.67
C SER A 183 -10.19 -15.60 -8.44
N SER A 184 -11.06 -14.90 -7.71
CA SER A 184 -10.89 -13.46 -7.42
C SER A 184 -9.56 -13.14 -6.73
N GLY A 185 -9.04 -14.04 -5.89
CA GLY A 185 -7.72 -13.90 -5.28
C GLY A 185 -6.57 -13.94 -6.31
N ILE A 186 -6.62 -14.84 -7.29
CA ILE A 186 -5.63 -14.86 -8.38
C ILE A 186 -5.78 -13.62 -9.27
N GLN A 187 -7.02 -13.24 -9.58
CA GLN A 187 -7.33 -12.05 -10.38
C GLN A 187 -6.86 -10.75 -9.73
N SER A 188 -6.96 -10.63 -8.40
CA SER A 188 -6.50 -9.44 -7.68
C SER A 188 -4.98 -9.41 -7.51
N ILE A 189 -4.34 -10.57 -7.33
CA ILE A 189 -2.92 -10.62 -6.99
C ILE A 189 -2.00 -10.54 -8.20
N VAL A 190 -2.36 -11.14 -9.33
CA VAL A 190 -1.48 -11.20 -10.51
C VAL A 190 -1.11 -9.80 -11.01
N PRO A 191 -2.04 -8.84 -11.18
CA PRO A 191 -1.68 -7.48 -11.55
C PRO A 191 -0.74 -6.80 -10.57
N LEU A 192 -0.94 -7.01 -9.26
CA LEU A 192 -0.06 -6.48 -8.21
C LEU A 192 1.34 -7.07 -8.33
N LEU A 193 1.46 -8.41 -8.37
CA LEU A 193 2.75 -9.10 -8.41
C LEU A 193 3.58 -8.68 -9.62
N LEU A 194 2.97 -8.61 -10.80
CA LEU A 194 3.66 -8.21 -12.02
C LEU A 194 4.14 -6.75 -11.96
N VAL A 195 3.27 -5.83 -11.49
CA VAL A 195 3.65 -4.41 -11.38
C VAL A 195 4.76 -4.23 -10.35
N VAL A 196 4.66 -4.86 -9.18
CA VAL A 196 5.70 -4.81 -8.14
C VAL A 196 7.00 -5.40 -8.68
N GLN A 197 6.98 -6.61 -9.24
CA GLN A 197 8.18 -7.26 -9.77
C GLN A 197 8.88 -6.42 -10.84
N HIS A 198 8.13 -5.94 -11.83
CA HIS A 198 8.69 -5.20 -12.95
C HIS A 198 9.27 -3.84 -12.53
N ASN A 199 8.58 -3.11 -11.65
CA ASN A 199 9.01 -1.75 -11.27
C ASN A 199 10.04 -1.74 -10.13
N SER A 200 10.32 -2.89 -9.51
CA SER A 200 11.37 -3.06 -8.48
C SER A 200 12.66 -3.69 -9.04
N GLU A 201 12.85 -3.69 -10.36
CA GLU A 201 14.10 -4.17 -10.94
C GLU A 201 15.28 -3.25 -10.59
N PRO A 202 16.44 -3.78 -10.14
CA PRO A 202 17.59 -2.96 -9.73
C PRO A 202 18.14 -2.03 -10.82
N SER A 203 17.86 -2.32 -12.09
CA SER A 203 18.30 -1.54 -13.24
C SER A 203 17.50 -0.25 -13.49
N LYS A 204 16.51 0.04 -12.65
CA LYS A 204 15.68 1.24 -12.79
C LYS A 204 16.49 2.52 -12.46
N LYS A 205 15.99 3.65 -12.98
CA LYS A 205 16.67 4.95 -12.89
C LYS A 205 16.08 5.89 -11.84
N GLU A 206 14.91 5.56 -11.33
CA GLU A 206 14.11 6.43 -10.47
C GLU A 206 13.88 5.74 -9.12
N ASP A 207 13.95 6.53 -8.05
CA ASP A 207 13.52 6.11 -6.73
C ASP A 207 11.98 6.13 -6.73
N ASP A 208 11.35 5.01 -6.37
CA ASP A 208 9.88 4.89 -6.38
C ASP A 208 9.32 4.90 -4.96
N ILE A 209 8.03 5.23 -4.88
CA ILE A 209 7.22 4.94 -3.70
C ILE A 209 6.02 4.10 -4.13
N PHE A 210 5.98 2.85 -3.68
CA PHE A 210 4.86 1.96 -3.90
C PHE A 210 3.75 2.33 -2.93
N VAL A 211 2.55 2.54 -3.46
CA VAL A 211 1.35 2.82 -2.67
C VAL A 211 0.34 1.75 -2.99
N ILE A 212 0.20 0.77 -2.11
CA ILE A 212 -0.56 -0.45 -2.33
C ILE A 212 -1.79 -0.44 -1.42
N GLU A 213 -2.97 -0.36 -2.02
CA GLU A 213 -4.23 -0.36 -1.28
C GLU A 213 -4.81 -1.77 -1.13
N GLU A 214 -5.08 -2.13 0.13
CA GLU A 214 -5.69 -3.39 0.56
C GLU A 214 -5.14 -4.60 -0.22
N PRO A 215 -3.81 -4.86 -0.18
CA PRO A 215 -3.17 -5.95 -0.91
C PRO A 215 -3.78 -7.33 -0.59
N GLU A 216 -4.34 -7.50 0.61
CA GLU A 216 -4.95 -8.72 1.12
C GLU A 216 -6.31 -9.07 0.51
N LEU A 217 -6.97 -8.15 -0.20
CA LEU A 217 -8.33 -8.37 -0.68
C LEU A 217 -8.44 -9.66 -1.51
N ASN A 218 -9.40 -10.49 -1.15
CA ASN A 218 -9.68 -11.81 -1.72
C ASN A 218 -8.63 -12.90 -1.44
N LEU A 219 -7.68 -12.68 -0.53
CA LEU A 219 -6.69 -13.68 -0.13
C LEU A 219 -6.98 -14.33 1.22
N TYR A 220 -6.71 -15.63 1.29
CA TYR A 220 -6.74 -16.38 2.54
C TYR A 220 -5.58 -15.93 3.45
N PRO A 221 -5.74 -15.94 4.80
CA PRO A 221 -4.72 -15.45 5.74
C PRO A 221 -3.30 -15.99 5.49
N SER A 222 -3.14 -17.28 5.20
CA SER A 222 -1.80 -17.85 4.95
C SER A 222 -1.13 -17.25 3.72
N SER A 223 -1.89 -16.94 2.66
CA SER A 223 -1.36 -16.33 1.44
C SER A 223 -1.02 -14.85 1.62
N GLN A 224 -1.56 -14.19 2.64
CA GLN A 224 -1.24 -12.79 2.94
C GLN A 224 0.20 -12.67 3.48
N LYS A 225 0.66 -13.63 4.28
CA LYS A 225 2.06 -13.70 4.72
C LYS A 225 3.00 -13.72 3.52
N ASP A 226 2.80 -14.67 2.61
CA ASP A 226 3.69 -14.87 1.47
C ASP A 226 3.64 -13.68 0.49
N LEU A 227 2.49 -13.01 0.38
CA LEU A 227 2.38 -11.74 -0.35
C LEU A 227 3.23 -10.63 0.28
N VAL A 228 3.16 -10.46 1.61
CA VAL A 228 3.92 -9.44 2.32
C VAL A 228 5.41 -9.70 2.17
N GLU A 229 5.85 -10.93 2.36
CA GLU A 229 7.25 -11.32 2.18
C GLU A 229 7.71 -11.02 0.74
N PHE A 230 6.90 -11.37 -0.27
CA PHE A 230 7.19 -11.00 -1.65
C PHE A 230 7.34 -9.49 -1.83
N ILE A 231 6.38 -8.67 -1.35
CA ILE A 231 6.46 -7.22 -1.49
C ILE A 231 7.71 -6.68 -0.79
N MET A 232 7.98 -7.10 0.45
CA MET A 232 9.11 -6.63 1.25
C MET A 232 10.45 -7.00 0.61
N GLU A 233 10.59 -8.22 0.09
CA GLU A 233 11.79 -8.62 -0.64
C GLU A 233 12.02 -7.72 -1.86
N ARG A 234 10.97 -7.44 -2.63
CA ARG A 234 11.07 -6.57 -3.82
C ARG A 234 11.45 -5.13 -3.45
N ILE A 235 10.83 -4.57 -2.41
CA ILE A 235 11.12 -3.22 -1.92
C ILE A 235 12.55 -3.13 -1.36
N ASN A 236 13.01 -4.14 -0.62
CA ASN A 236 14.37 -4.20 -0.11
C ASN A 236 15.40 -4.32 -1.24
N ILE A 237 15.11 -5.08 -2.30
CA ILE A 237 15.99 -5.18 -3.48
C ILE A 237 16.11 -3.83 -4.21
N SER A 238 14.99 -3.12 -4.37
CA SER A 238 14.96 -1.86 -5.13
C SER A 238 15.30 -0.62 -4.30
N GLN A 239 15.37 -0.74 -2.97
CA GLN A 239 15.58 0.35 -2.02
C GLN A 239 14.49 1.43 -2.12
N ASP A 240 13.26 1.00 -2.44
CA ASP A 240 12.11 1.89 -2.58
C ASP A 240 11.38 2.14 -1.27
N LYS A 241 10.48 3.13 -1.30
CA LYS A 241 9.54 3.36 -0.21
C LYS A 241 8.24 2.61 -0.45
N LEU A 242 7.54 2.32 0.64
CA LEU A 242 6.28 1.58 0.63
C LEU A 242 5.24 2.26 1.52
N ILE A 243 4.02 2.35 1.01
CA ILE A 243 2.79 2.68 1.74
C ILE A 243 1.82 1.54 1.51
N ILE A 244 1.32 0.93 2.58
CA ILE A 244 0.25 -0.06 2.53
C ILE A 244 -0.95 0.48 3.31
N THR A 245 -2.14 0.43 2.71
CA THR A 245 -3.39 0.51 3.48
C THR A 245 -3.93 -0.90 3.69
N THR A 246 -4.33 -1.24 4.91
CA THR A 246 -4.80 -2.61 5.22
C THR A 246 -5.84 -2.61 6.34
N HIS A 247 -6.65 -3.66 6.34
CA HIS A 247 -7.54 -4.05 7.43
C HIS A 247 -7.12 -5.38 8.05
N SER A 248 -6.00 -5.96 7.61
CA SER A 248 -5.62 -7.32 7.97
C SER A 248 -4.69 -7.36 9.17
N PRO A 249 -5.09 -8.01 10.28
CA PRO A 249 -4.16 -8.30 11.36
C PRO A 249 -3.05 -9.26 10.92
N TYR A 250 -3.31 -10.15 9.96
CA TYR A 250 -2.30 -11.10 9.46
C TYR A 250 -1.17 -10.40 8.69
N LEU A 251 -1.49 -9.33 7.96
CA LEU A 251 -0.50 -8.49 7.30
C LEU A 251 0.38 -7.82 8.35
N LEU A 252 -0.23 -7.25 9.39
CA LEU A 252 0.47 -6.60 10.49
C LEU A 252 1.40 -7.56 11.23
N THR A 253 0.89 -8.73 11.64
CA THR A 253 1.70 -9.76 12.30
C THR A 253 2.86 -10.22 11.43
N THR A 254 2.66 -10.32 10.10
CA THR A 254 3.76 -10.69 9.20
C THR A 254 4.86 -9.63 9.22
N ILE A 255 4.50 -8.35 9.09
CA ILE A 255 5.49 -7.26 9.16
C ILE A 255 6.16 -7.21 10.54
N ASP A 256 5.41 -7.40 11.62
CA ASP A 256 5.97 -7.41 12.97
C ASP A 256 7.00 -8.54 13.14
N ASN A 257 6.74 -9.74 12.60
CA ASN A 257 7.73 -10.82 12.59
C ASN A 257 9.02 -10.41 11.85
N LEU A 258 8.92 -9.65 10.76
CA LEU A 258 10.09 -9.14 10.01
C LEU A 258 10.88 -8.12 10.83
N ILE A 259 10.20 -7.27 11.60
CA ILE A 259 10.82 -6.32 12.52
C ILE A 259 11.53 -7.06 13.66
N GLN A 260 10.87 -8.04 14.27
CA GLN A 260 11.45 -8.84 15.36
C GLN A 260 12.68 -9.61 14.90
N ALA A 261 12.70 -10.12 13.66
CA ALA A 261 13.89 -10.72 13.09
C ALA A 261 15.08 -9.73 13.05
N GLY A 262 14.84 -8.47 12.62
CA GLY A 262 15.84 -7.41 12.64
C GLY A 262 16.30 -7.05 14.07
N ASN A 263 15.37 -6.89 15.00
CA ASN A 263 15.67 -6.58 16.41
C ASN A 263 16.57 -7.63 17.05
N ILE A 264 16.25 -8.92 16.91
CA ILE A 264 17.03 -10.02 17.50
C ILE A 264 18.48 -9.99 17.00
N VAL A 265 18.70 -9.78 15.71
CA VAL A 265 20.06 -9.77 15.13
C VAL A 265 20.85 -8.53 15.56
N ASN A 266 20.18 -7.38 15.72
CA ASN A 266 20.81 -6.16 16.22
C ASN A 266 21.22 -6.28 17.70
N GLU A 267 20.39 -6.89 18.53
CA GLU A 267 20.65 -7.07 19.96
C GLU A 267 21.57 -8.25 20.27
N ARG A 268 21.43 -9.33 19.49
CA ARG A 268 22.12 -10.61 19.67
C ARG A 268 22.65 -11.13 18.34
N PRO A 269 23.72 -10.52 17.80
CA PRO A 269 24.28 -10.92 16.49
C PRO A 269 24.71 -12.39 16.43
N GLU A 270 24.99 -13.03 17.56
CA GLU A 270 25.33 -14.45 17.62
C GLU A 270 24.17 -15.39 17.22
N LEU A 271 22.92 -14.91 17.22
CA LEU A 271 21.72 -15.68 16.86
C LEU A 271 21.33 -15.55 15.38
N GLN A 272 22.17 -14.89 14.56
CA GLN A 272 21.87 -14.60 13.16
C GLN A 272 21.50 -15.86 12.36
N ASP A 273 22.21 -16.97 12.57
CA ASP A 273 21.97 -18.23 11.86
C ASP A 273 20.67 -18.93 12.31
N GLU A 274 20.26 -18.76 13.57
CA GLU A 274 18.96 -19.21 14.07
C GLU A 274 17.81 -18.39 13.47
N VAL A 275 17.95 -17.06 13.42
CA VAL A 275 16.94 -16.17 12.83
C VAL A 275 16.76 -16.46 11.35
N LYS A 276 17.85 -16.69 10.59
CA LYS A 276 17.82 -17.05 9.16
C LYS A 276 16.99 -18.30 8.85
N LYS A 277 16.86 -19.24 9.80
CA LYS A 277 16.04 -20.45 9.65
C LYS A 277 14.54 -20.16 9.76
N LEU A 278 14.17 -19.03 10.37
CA LEU A 278 12.77 -18.61 10.57
C LEU A 278 12.35 -17.57 9.54
N VAL A 279 13.18 -16.54 9.34
CA VAL A 279 12.96 -15.43 8.43
C VAL A 279 14.23 -15.19 7.61
N PRO A 280 14.17 -15.31 6.27
CA PRO A 280 15.29 -14.97 5.39
C PRO A 280 15.88 -13.59 5.67
N GLU A 281 17.21 -13.47 5.59
CA GLU A 281 17.93 -12.20 5.84
C GLU A 281 17.51 -11.06 4.91
N SER A 282 17.06 -11.38 3.69
CA SER A 282 16.53 -10.40 2.73
C SER A 282 15.24 -9.72 3.19
N LEU A 283 14.58 -10.24 4.24
CA LEU A 283 13.29 -9.74 4.73
C LEU A 283 13.39 -9.03 6.08
N TRP A 284 14.56 -9.00 6.72
CA TRP A 284 14.69 -8.35 8.02
C TRP A 284 14.46 -6.85 7.91
N LEU A 285 13.68 -6.33 8.85
CA LEU A 285 13.21 -4.96 8.81
C LEU A 285 13.68 -4.18 10.02
N ASP A 286 14.20 -2.98 9.80
CA ASP A 286 14.54 -2.05 10.88
C ASP A 286 13.27 -1.35 11.38
N PHE A 287 12.96 -1.52 12.67
CA PHE A 287 11.86 -0.82 13.34
C PHE A 287 11.89 0.69 13.10
N ASP A 288 13.08 1.30 13.08
CA ASP A 288 13.20 2.75 12.94
C ASP A 288 12.86 3.25 11.53
N SER A 289 12.84 2.35 10.53
CA SER A 289 12.39 2.62 9.15
C SER A 289 10.89 2.43 8.92
N VAL A 290 10.14 1.98 9.93
CA VAL A 290 8.70 1.69 9.86
C VAL A 290 7.88 2.74 10.58
N SER A 291 6.76 3.15 9.97
CA SER A 291 5.65 3.88 10.60
C SER A 291 4.37 3.06 10.51
N CYS A 292 3.55 3.07 11.57
CA CYS A 292 2.24 2.43 11.56
C CYS A 292 1.21 3.31 12.26
N TYR A 293 0.10 3.61 11.58
CA TYR A 293 -0.95 4.49 12.09
C TYR A 293 -2.33 3.86 11.94
N PHE A 294 -3.12 3.92 13.02
CA PHE A 294 -4.54 3.57 13.03
C PHE A 294 -5.39 4.81 12.76
N PHE A 295 -6.30 4.70 11.80
CA PHE A 295 -7.21 5.76 11.34
C PHE A 295 -8.65 5.45 11.74
N SER A 296 -9.25 6.37 12.50
CA SER A 296 -10.65 6.33 12.94
C SER A 296 -11.20 7.75 13.06
N ASP A 297 -12.46 7.94 12.66
CA ASP A 297 -13.20 9.20 12.84
C ASP A 297 -12.44 10.45 12.35
N GLY A 298 -11.76 10.30 11.21
CA GLY A 298 -10.98 11.37 10.58
C GLY A 298 -9.71 11.78 11.33
N SER A 299 -9.28 10.99 12.31
CA SER A 299 -8.04 11.19 13.08
C SER A 299 -7.11 9.99 12.93
N SER A 300 -5.86 10.13 13.40
CA SER A 300 -4.84 9.08 13.37
C SER A 300 -4.06 8.97 14.67
N CYS A 301 -3.70 7.76 15.09
CA CYS A 301 -2.75 7.52 16.18
C CYS A 301 -1.67 6.51 15.76
N SER A 302 -0.43 6.70 16.22
CA SER A 302 0.64 5.71 16.00
C SER A 302 0.33 4.46 16.80
N THR A 303 0.53 3.29 16.19
CA THR A 303 0.39 1.99 16.87
C THR A 303 1.72 1.35 17.23
N LEU A 304 2.85 1.94 16.84
CA LEU A 304 4.17 1.42 17.23
C LEU A 304 4.37 1.44 18.74
N ASP A 305 4.99 0.38 19.26
CA ASP A 305 5.44 0.25 20.64
C ASP A 305 6.97 0.42 20.69
N PRO A 306 7.49 1.57 21.15
CA PRO A 306 8.94 1.79 21.22
C PRO A 306 9.65 0.96 22.29
N GLU A 307 8.94 0.48 23.32
CA GLU A 307 9.54 -0.35 24.37
C GLU A 307 9.77 -1.78 23.87
N LEU A 308 8.79 -2.32 23.13
CA LEU A 308 8.87 -3.65 22.51
C LEU A 308 9.49 -3.65 21.11
N ARG A 309 9.76 -2.47 20.54
CA ARG A 309 10.18 -2.27 19.14
C ARG A 309 9.31 -3.07 18.17
N SER A 310 7.98 -3.00 18.35
CA SER A 310 6.99 -3.78 17.62
C SER A 310 5.84 -2.92 17.10
N ILE A 311 5.00 -3.49 16.24
CA ILE A 311 3.68 -2.93 15.96
C ILE A 311 2.79 -3.33 17.14
N GLY A 312 2.37 -2.35 17.94
CA GLY A 312 1.49 -2.55 19.09
C GLY A 312 0.08 -3.02 18.69
N PRO A 313 -0.77 -3.32 19.69
CA PRO A 313 -2.10 -3.85 19.44
C PRO A 313 -2.90 -2.92 18.54
N SER A 314 -3.50 -3.50 17.50
CA SER A 314 -4.41 -2.77 16.62
C SER A 314 -5.82 -2.87 17.19
N ASN A 315 -6.56 -1.76 17.24
CA ASN A 315 -7.99 -1.74 17.59
C ASN A 315 -8.86 -2.58 16.62
N ILE A 316 -8.29 -3.26 15.62
CA ILE A 316 -8.96 -4.27 14.81
C ILE A 316 -9.39 -5.47 15.69
N ASP A 317 -8.61 -5.78 16.73
CA ASP A 317 -8.90 -6.84 17.69
C ASP A 317 -10.15 -6.56 18.54
N ASP A 318 -10.56 -5.28 18.64
CA ASP A 318 -11.72 -4.86 19.42
C ASP A 318 -13.04 -5.44 18.86
N VAL A 319 -13.15 -5.59 17.54
CA VAL A 319 -14.35 -6.19 16.92
C VAL A 319 -14.44 -7.68 17.23
N SER A 320 -13.31 -8.39 17.20
CA SER A 320 -13.27 -9.80 17.59
C SER A 320 -13.59 -9.99 19.07
N ALA A 321 -13.12 -9.09 19.93
CA ALA A 321 -13.46 -9.06 21.35
C ALA A 321 -14.97 -8.79 21.57
N GLU A 322 -15.56 -7.82 20.88
CA GLU A 322 -16.99 -7.50 20.97
C GLU A 322 -17.88 -8.66 20.51
N LEU A 323 -17.53 -9.30 19.40
CA LEU A 323 -18.25 -10.48 18.90
C LEU A 323 -18.13 -11.65 19.87
N SER A 324 -16.95 -11.86 20.44
CA SER A 324 -16.71 -12.92 21.44
C SER A 324 -17.53 -12.69 22.70
N ASN A 325 -17.51 -11.46 23.23
CA ASN A 325 -18.34 -11.05 24.37
C ASN A 325 -19.83 -11.22 24.07
N THR A 326 -20.28 -10.83 22.87
CA THR A 326 -21.68 -11.03 22.44
C THR A 326 -22.04 -12.52 22.43
N PHE A 327 -21.18 -13.37 21.87
CA PHE A 327 -21.38 -14.81 21.85
C PHE A 327 -21.45 -15.41 23.27
N GLU A 328 -20.53 -15.02 24.16
CA GLU A 328 -20.52 -15.45 25.56
C GLU A 328 -21.81 -15.03 26.30
N ASN A 329 -22.27 -13.80 26.07
CA ASN A 329 -23.53 -13.31 26.64
C ASN A 329 -24.74 -14.09 26.10
N LEU A 330 -24.77 -14.42 24.80
CA LEU A 330 -25.82 -15.24 24.21
C LEU A 330 -25.83 -16.67 24.76
N LEU A 331 -24.66 -17.28 24.97
CA LEU A 331 -24.55 -18.59 25.62
C LEU A 331 -25.05 -18.53 27.06
N THR A 332 -24.67 -17.49 27.80
CA THR A 332 -25.12 -17.27 29.17
C THR A 332 -26.65 -17.21 29.25
N LEU A 333 -27.30 -16.43 28.36
CA LEU A 333 -28.77 -16.33 28.29
C LEU A 333 -29.45 -17.63 27.82
N ARG A 334 -28.80 -18.43 26.98
CA ARG A 334 -29.36 -19.70 26.48
C ARG A 334 -29.40 -20.78 27.54
N TYR A 335 -28.46 -20.76 28.49
CA TYR A 335 -28.28 -21.78 29.52
C TYR A 335 -28.59 -21.29 30.95
N SER A 336 -29.07 -20.05 31.09
CA SER A 336 -29.72 -19.52 32.30
C SER A 336 -31.18 -19.96 32.37
#